data_AF-A0AA41QEK0-F1
#
_entry.id   AF-A0AA41QEK0-F1
#
_cell.length_a   1.000
_cell.length_b   1.000
_cell.length_c   1.000
_cell.angle_alpha   90.00
_cell.angle_beta   90.00
_cell.angle_gamma   90.00
#
_symmetry.space_group_name_H-M   'P 1'
#
loop_
_entity.id
_entity.type
_entity.pdbx_description
1 polymer ?
#
loop_
_entity_poly.entity_id
_entity_poly.type
_entity_poly.pdbx_seq_one_letter_code
_entity_poly.pdbx_strand_id
1 'polypeptide(L)'
;MTDKFNWFVIPKDPQAITELLPGATDYDLLNEYTLQRLIYRRREYGINLDWAELDPGSPSPSFYVARGFAGAGPINYNEPVAIGIRDGGYLRYGSQEYGINLRWSGSPVYEWRLVSEDINLLGTPVRLGQPVGLRNDVVPDELFYDPRRYGINLKWLQDKGKFNSRPWYAPITTAIGGVISELRNLASEGLWRLIHSPDFLLTIIGIRFPKQVRVHFMILRDTSGKPVFLDQNSPAFGDDKDQLDKAIAAMRRCLNEVNVEAIIEEDKNLYRILPFPAPAYALDVKCKGGAWGEDLKLTGRYFRGNRGVSGISVFVVREVEGKSGCSLGPLADYVTVGADKGFENSTSGPPYADEQRPTTPVHEIGHACMLQHRRVTSSDQEERDRERKNLMKARTPRGVTLSRVQAAILRTSRHMRYRFGTGGTIVD
;
A
#
# COMPACT_ATOMS: atom_id res chain seq x y z
N MET A 1 19.01 13.56 -14.50
CA MET A 1 18.00 14.24 -15.32
C MET A 1 16.90 14.77 -14.42
N THR A 2 16.33 15.92 -14.76
CA THR A 2 15.26 16.54 -13.99
C THR A 2 13.92 15.89 -14.37
N ASP A 3 13.03 15.67 -13.40
CA ASP A 3 11.70 15.03 -13.61
C ASP A 3 10.84 15.68 -14.71
N LYS A 4 11.21 16.89 -15.14
CA LYS A 4 10.56 17.68 -16.19
C LYS A 4 10.72 17.11 -17.59
N PHE A 5 11.86 16.48 -17.88
CA PHE A 5 12.26 16.06 -19.23
C PHE A 5 12.43 14.54 -19.28
N ASN A 6 11.38 13.81 -18.90
CA ASN A 6 11.37 12.36 -18.79
C ASN A 6 10.57 11.67 -19.92
N TRP A 7 10.32 12.39 -21.02
CA TRP A 7 9.61 11.86 -22.18
C TRP A 7 10.53 11.76 -23.38
N PHE A 8 10.29 10.75 -24.20
CA PHE A 8 10.97 10.57 -25.46
C PHE A 8 9.93 10.34 -26.54
N VAL A 9 10.02 11.08 -27.64
CA VAL A 9 9.28 10.76 -28.86
C VAL A 9 10.16 9.87 -29.71
N ILE A 10 9.74 8.63 -29.92
CA ILE A 10 10.50 7.62 -30.67
C ILE A 10 9.74 7.22 -31.94
N PRO A 11 10.42 7.04 -33.07
CA PRO A 11 9.79 6.53 -34.28
C PRO A 11 9.58 5.02 -34.18
N LYS A 12 8.61 4.52 -34.95
CA LYS A 12 8.40 3.09 -35.19
C LYS A 12 9.62 2.45 -35.86
N ASP A 13 10.19 3.15 -36.84
CA ASP A 13 11.42 2.75 -37.51
C ASP A 13 12.56 3.68 -37.05
N PRO A 14 13.52 3.18 -36.25
CA PRO A 14 14.63 3.98 -35.76
C PRO A 14 15.55 4.53 -36.88
N GLN A 15 15.43 4.07 -38.13
CA GLN A 15 16.29 4.50 -39.23
C GLN A 15 15.66 5.54 -40.18
N ALA A 16 14.33 5.75 -40.14
CA ALA A 16 13.64 6.47 -41.20
C ALA A 16 13.49 7.99 -40.97
N ILE A 17 13.41 8.44 -39.71
CA ILE A 17 13.08 9.83 -39.38
C ILE A 17 13.91 10.27 -38.17
N THR A 18 14.48 11.47 -38.25
CA THR A 18 15.23 12.10 -37.15
C THR A 18 14.49 13.25 -36.48
N GLU A 19 13.42 13.76 -37.09
CA GLU A 19 12.68 14.94 -36.64
C GLU A 19 11.17 14.68 -36.55
N LEU A 20 10.50 15.30 -35.58
CA LEU A 20 9.07 15.13 -35.36
C LEU A 20 8.25 15.89 -36.40
N LEU A 21 7.47 15.19 -37.22
CA LEU A 21 6.63 15.80 -38.26
C LEU A 21 5.16 15.93 -37.82
N PRO A 22 4.45 17.01 -38.18
CA PRO A 22 3.03 17.17 -37.88
C PRO A 22 2.18 16.15 -38.64
N GLY A 23 1.22 15.53 -37.95
CA GLY A 23 0.23 14.60 -38.49
C GLY A 23 0.75 13.18 -38.75
N ALA A 24 2.06 12.94 -38.64
CA ALA A 24 2.62 11.61 -38.77
C ALA A 24 2.26 10.76 -37.53
N THR A 25 1.80 9.53 -37.79
CA THR A 25 1.22 8.62 -36.78
C THR A 25 2.11 7.43 -36.47
N ASP A 26 3.40 7.56 -36.76
CA ASP A 26 4.42 6.53 -36.65
C ASP A 26 5.32 6.72 -35.42
N TYR A 27 4.87 7.47 -34.43
CA TYR A 27 5.60 7.74 -33.19
C TYR A 27 4.98 7.06 -31.97
N ASP A 28 5.82 6.78 -30.99
CA ASP A 28 5.44 6.45 -29.62
C ASP A 28 5.95 7.52 -28.65
N LEU A 29 5.20 7.73 -27.58
CA LEU A 29 5.58 8.59 -26.47
C LEU A 29 6.03 7.72 -25.30
N LEU A 30 7.35 7.54 -25.18
CA LEU A 30 8.00 6.73 -24.16
C LEU A 30 8.27 7.57 -22.91
N ASN A 31 7.99 7.00 -21.74
CA ASN A 31 8.41 7.61 -20.48
C ASN A 31 9.66 6.92 -19.93
N GLU A 32 10.65 7.71 -19.51
CA GLU A 32 11.95 7.21 -19.05
C GLU A 32 11.85 6.32 -17.79
N TYR A 33 11.00 6.70 -16.84
CA TYR A 33 10.93 6.01 -15.54
C TYR A 33 10.30 4.63 -15.64
N THR A 34 9.35 4.47 -16.55
CA THR A 34 8.63 3.20 -16.74
C THR A 34 9.23 2.37 -17.87
N LEU A 35 9.96 3.01 -18.78
CA LEU A 35 10.36 2.41 -20.07
C LEU A 35 9.16 1.86 -20.85
N GLN A 36 7.98 2.46 -20.63
CA GLN A 36 6.72 2.10 -21.27
C GLN A 36 6.20 3.27 -22.09
N ARG A 37 5.52 2.94 -23.18
CA ARG A 37 4.82 3.91 -24.03
C ARG A 37 3.43 4.19 -23.50
N LEU A 38 2.99 5.43 -23.72
CA LEU A 38 1.65 5.88 -23.40
C LEU A 38 0.67 5.43 -24.49
N ILE A 39 -0.37 4.67 -24.14
CA ILE A 39 -1.38 4.19 -25.08
C ILE A 39 -2.79 4.59 -24.65
N TYR A 40 -3.76 4.49 -25.55
CA TYR A 40 -5.17 4.50 -25.18
C TYR A 40 -5.56 3.13 -24.62
N ARG A 41 -6.25 3.11 -23.47
CA ARG A 41 -6.93 1.93 -22.97
C ARG A 41 -8.09 2.35 -22.08
N ARG A 42 -9.23 1.68 -22.25
CA ARG A 42 -10.39 1.89 -21.37
C ARG A 42 -10.03 1.54 -19.94
N ARG A 43 -10.51 2.36 -19.01
CA ARG A 43 -10.39 2.12 -17.57
C ARG A 43 -11.58 2.68 -16.82
N GLU A 44 -11.72 2.25 -15.58
CA GLU A 44 -12.83 2.64 -14.71
C GLU A 44 -12.68 4.06 -14.16
N TYR A 45 -11.44 4.49 -13.86
CA TYR A 45 -11.18 5.78 -13.20
C TYR A 45 -10.25 6.68 -14.01
N GLY A 46 -10.63 7.95 -14.15
CA GLY A 46 -9.83 8.98 -14.83
C GLY A 46 -9.80 8.84 -16.35
N ILE A 47 -8.78 9.43 -16.98
CA ILE A 47 -8.64 9.43 -18.45
C ILE A 47 -8.19 8.05 -18.96
N ASN A 48 -8.79 7.59 -20.07
CA ASN A 48 -8.52 6.33 -20.77
C ASN A 48 -7.13 6.25 -21.43
N LEU A 49 -6.08 6.42 -20.64
CA LEU A 49 -4.71 6.15 -21.03
C LEU A 49 -4.26 4.81 -20.43
N ASP A 50 -3.11 4.26 -20.78
CA ASP A 50 -2.41 3.24 -19.99
C ASP A 50 -0.95 3.15 -20.41
N TRP A 51 -0.18 2.33 -19.69
CA TRP A 51 1.18 1.99 -20.04
C TRP A 51 1.23 0.67 -20.80
N ALA A 52 2.05 0.62 -21.83
CA ALA A 52 2.38 -0.62 -22.53
C ALA A 52 3.88 -0.71 -22.77
N GLU A 53 4.40 -1.94 -22.71
CA GLU A 53 5.77 -2.22 -23.11
C GLU A 53 5.96 -1.90 -24.60
N LEU A 54 7.21 -1.57 -24.95
CA LEU A 54 7.63 -1.50 -26.34
C LEU A 54 7.78 -2.93 -26.86
N ASP A 55 6.71 -3.46 -27.47
CA ASP A 55 6.76 -4.76 -28.14
C ASP A 55 7.40 -4.60 -29.53
N PRO A 56 8.59 -5.19 -29.77
CA PRO A 56 9.23 -5.15 -31.09
C PRO A 56 8.41 -5.87 -32.17
N GLY A 57 7.55 -6.82 -31.79
CA GLY A 57 6.71 -7.62 -32.67
C GLY A 57 5.37 -6.99 -33.02
N SER A 58 4.92 -5.97 -32.28
CA SER A 58 3.68 -5.23 -32.55
C SER A 58 3.81 -3.73 -32.24
N PRO A 59 4.69 -3.02 -32.96
CA PRO A 59 4.79 -1.58 -32.85
C PRO A 59 3.59 -0.95 -33.55
N SER A 60 2.50 -0.82 -32.82
CA SER A 60 1.36 0.02 -33.15
C SER A 60 1.61 1.40 -32.53
N PRO A 61 2.28 2.33 -33.24
CA PRO A 61 2.58 3.65 -32.71
C PRO A 61 1.31 4.34 -32.22
N SER A 62 1.34 4.85 -31.00
CA SER A 62 0.16 5.39 -30.34
C SER A 62 0.12 6.91 -30.32
N PHE A 63 1.19 7.61 -30.71
CA PHE A 63 1.36 9.04 -30.50
C PHE A 63 1.48 9.80 -31.84
N TYR A 64 0.90 10.99 -31.87
CA TYR A 64 1.07 11.93 -32.97
C TYR A 64 0.88 13.36 -32.47
N VAL A 65 1.35 14.34 -33.25
CA VAL A 65 1.21 15.77 -32.95
C VAL A 65 0.58 16.48 -34.14
N ALA A 66 -0.25 17.49 -33.87
CA ALA A 66 -0.80 18.36 -34.90
C ALA A 66 -0.40 19.81 -34.66
N ARG A 67 -0.17 20.52 -35.76
CA ARG A 67 0.19 21.95 -35.79
C ARG A 67 -1.05 22.81 -36.04
N GLY A 68 -1.08 24.01 -35.45
CA GLY A 68 -2.22 24.95 -35.53
C GLY A 68 -2.29 25.79 -36.81
N PHE A 69 -1.20 25.85 -37.58
CA PHE A 69 -1.07 26.64 -38.79
C PHE A 69 -0.57 25.79 -39.97
N ALA A 70 -0.80 26.28 -41.20
CA ALA A 70 -0.36 25.58 -42.41
C ALA A 70 1.17 25.54 -42.48
N GLY A 71 1.75 24.33 -42.54
CA GLY A 71 3.18 24.14 -42.72
C GLY A 71 3.58 22.67 -42.57
N ALA A 72 4.24 22.12 -43.58
CA ALA A 72 4.67 20.71 -43.62
C ALA A 72 6.03 20.45 -42.95
N GLY A 73 6.74 21.50 -42.51
CA GLY A 73 8.04 21.35 -41.86
C GLY A 73 7.96 20.71 -40.47
N PRO A 74 9.11 20.32 -39.88
CA PRO A 74 9.19 19.72 -38.54
C PRO A 74 8.55 20.58 -37.45
N ILE A 75 8.02 19.93 -36.41
CA ILE A 75 7.59 20.60 -35.17
C ILE A 75 8.81 21.17 -34.46
N ASN A 76 8.74 22.44 -34.10
CA ASN A 76 9.80 23.09 -33.35
C ASN A 76 9.57 23.04 -31.83
N TYR A 77 10.65 23.04 -31.05
CA TYR A 77 10.54 23.19 -29.60
C TYR A 77 9.81 24.48 -29.24
N ASN A 78 8.95 24.39 -28.23
CA ASN A 78 8.13 25.48 -27.69
C ASN A 78 7.09 26.04 -28.69
N GLU A 79 6.83 25.37 -29.81
CA GLU A 79 5.68 25.64 -30.68
C GLU A 79 4.37 25.12 -30.04
N PRO A 80 3.24 25.85 -30.15
CA PRO A 80 1.93 25.31 -29.77
C PRO A 80 1.51 24.15 -30.66
N VAL A 81 1.25 22.99 -30.05
CA VAL A 81 0.80 21.78 -30.73
C VAL A 81 -0.41 21.16 -30.03
N ALA A 82 -1.12 20.30 -30.75
CA ALA A 82 -2.08 19.39 -30.17
C ALA A 82 -1.45 17.99 -30.06
N ILE A 83 -1.54 17.36 -28.89
CA ILE A 83 -1.06 15.99 -28.67
C ILE A 83 -2.20 15.01 -28.92
N GLY A 84 -1.99 14.08 -29.84
CA GLY A 84 -2.94 13.02 -30.18
C GLY A 84 -2.47 11.65 -29.69
N ILE A 85 -3.41 10.85 -29.19
CA ILE A 85 -3.22 9.43 -28.89
C ILE A 85 -4.17 8.63 -29.78
N ARG A 86 -3.65 7.62 -30.47
CA ARG A 86 -4.42 6.71 -31.33
C ARG A 86 -5.56 6.09 -30.51
N ASP A 87 -6.74 6.02 -31.11
CA ASP A 87 -8.01 5.56 -30.50
C ASP A 87 -8.60 6.44 -29.38
N GLY A 88 -7.85 7.41 -28.86
CA GLY A 88 -8.30 8.35 -27.82
C GLY A 88 -8.71 9.73 -28.34
N GLY A 89 -8.05 10.22 -29.40
CA GLY A 89 -8.20 11.60 -29.90
C GLY A 89 -7.12 12.52 -29.34
N TYR A 90 -7.44 13.80 -29.15
CA TYR A 90 -6.49 14.80 -28.66
C TYR A 90 -6.58 15.00 -27.16
N LEU A 91 -5.44 15.01 -26.48
CA LEU A 91 -5.35 15.36 -25.07
C LEU A 91 -5.59 16.85 -24.90
N ARG A 92 -6.40 17.20 -23.89
CA ARG A 92 -6.53 18.57 -23.41
C ARG A 92 -6.67 18.61 -21.89
N TYR A 93 -6.38 19.75 -21.31
CA TYR A 93 -6.63 20.07 -19.93
C TYR A 93 -8.13 20.12 -19.69
N GLY A 94 -8.54 19.49 -18.60
CA GLY A 94 -9.93 19.49 -18.19
C GLY A 94 -10.09 18.82 -16.85
N SER A 95 -10.90 19.41 -15.99
CA SER A 95 -11.20 18.81 -14.68
C SER A 95 -11.92 17.48 -14.86
N GLN A 96 -11.55 16.50 -14.05
CA GLN A 96 -12.29 15.25 -13.91
C GLN A 96 -12.31 14.81 -12.45
N GLU A 97 -13.22 13.90 -12.13
CA GLU A 97 -13.43 13.47 -10.75
C GLU A 97 -12.24 12.67 -10.19
N TYR A 98 -11.64 11.82 -11.03
CA TYR A 98 -10.54 10.94 -10.65
C TYR A 98 -9.34 11.10 -11.57
N GLY A 99 -8.13 10.90 -11.04
CA GLY A 99 -6.90 10.95 -11.82
C GLY A 99 -6.41 12.37 -12.09
N ILE A 100 -5.63 12.53 -13.16
CA ILE A 100 -5.06 13.83 -13.58
C ILE A 100 -6.10 14.67 -14.32
N ASN A 101 -6.04 16.00 -14.26
CA ASN A 101 -6.96 16.87 -15.00
C ASN A 101 -6.68 16.88 -16.51
N LEU A 102 -7.04 15.78 -17.18
CA LEU A 102 -7.00 15.61 -18.62
C LEU A 102 -8.35 15.10 -19.13
N ARG A 103 -8.74 15.53 -20.32
CA ARG A 103 -9.89 15.03 -21.08
C ARG A 103 -9.53 14.81 -22.54
N TRP A 104 -10.37 14.04 -23.22
CA TRP A 104 -10.30 13.87 -24.66
C TRP A 104 -11.01 15.00 -25.40
N SER A 105 -10.50 15.30 -26.59
CA SER A 105 -11.12 16.16 -27.60
C SER A 105 -11.14 15.43 -28.94
N GLY A 106 -12.27 15.51 -29.65
CA GLY A 106 -12.39 14.97 -31.01
C GLY A 106 -11.68 15.82 -32.07
N SER A 107 -11.40 17.08 -31.75
CA SER A 107 -10.67 18.03 -32.61
C SER A 107 -9.33 18.45 -31.96
N PRO A 108 -8.33 18.84 -32.75
CA PRO A 108 -7.05 19.34 -32.22
C PRO A 108 -7.24 20.48 -31.22
N VAL A 109 -6.48 20.46 -30.11
CA VAL A 109 -6.42 21.53 -29.11
C VAL A 109 -4.96 21.93 -28.90
N TYR A 110 -4.61 23.14 -29.33
CA TYR A 110 -3.22 23.62 -29.43
C TYR A 110 -2.72 24.26 -28.13
N GLU A 111 -2.79 23.51 -27.05
CA GLU A 111 -2.43 23.97 -25.70
C GLU A 111 -1.21 23.23 -25.13
N TRP A 112 -0.49 22.48 -25.96
CA TRP A 112 0.70 21.75 -25.55
C TRP A 112 1.95 22.33 -26.19
N ARG A 113 3.08 22.17 -25.51
CA ARG A 113 4.41 22.47 -26.03
C ARG A 113 5.37 21.37 -25.67
N LEU A 114 6.18 20.95 -26.64
CA LEU A 114 7.36 20.14 -26.39
C LEU A 114 8.49 21.08 -26.01
N VAL A 115 9.03 20.94 -24.81
CA VAL A 115 10.10 21.80 -24.29
C VAL A 115 11.38 20.99 -24.08
N SER A 116 12.53 21.66 -24.12
CA SER A 116 13.84 21.07 -23.83
C SER A 116 14.46 21.71 -22.59
N GLU A 117 15.37 20.99 -21.95
CA GLU A 117 16.22 21.53 -20.88
C GLU A 117 17.21 22.56 -21.44
N ASP A 118 17.65 22.39 -22.70
CA ASP A 118 18.52 23.33 -23.38
C ASP A 118 17.71 24.46 -24.03
N ILE A 119 17.84 25.66 -23.45
CA ILE A 119 17.18 26.88 -23.93
C ILE A 119 17.59 27.26 -25.36
N ASN A 120 18.76 26.82 -25.82
CA ASN A 120 19.24 27.11 -27.18
C ASN A 120 18.47 26.33 -28.25
N LEU A 121 17.70 25.31 -27.86
CA LEU A 121 16.89 24.54 -28.79
C LEU A 121 15.53 25.18 -29.07
N LEU A 122 15.14 26.26 -28.37
CA LEU A 122 13.87 26.94 -28.60
C LEU A 122 13.72 27.38 -30.06
N GLY A 123 12.60 27.02 -30.69
CA GLY A 123 12.34 27.33 -32.10
C GLY A 123 13.08 26.44 -33.10
N THR A 124 13.91 25.50 -32.66
CA THR A 124 14.56 24.50 -33.53
C THR A 124 13.73 23.21 -33.63
N PRO A 125 13.88 22.39 -34.68
CA PRO A 125 13.18 21.12 -34.83
C PRO A 125 13.35 20.18 -33.63
N VAL A 126 12.26 19.57 -33.18
CA VAL A 126 12.28 18.51 -32.17
C VAL A 126 12.88 17.25 -32.79
N ARG A 127 14.05 16.85 -32.27
CA ARG A 127 14.73 15.61 -32.68
C ARG A 127 14.18 14.42 -31.94
N LEU A 128 13.91 13.34 -32.67
CA LEU A 128 13.44 12.09 -32.10
C LEU A 128 14.51 11.43 -31.22
N GLY A 129 14.08 10.71 -30.19
CA GLY A 129 14.97 10.06 -29.22
C GLY A 129 15.70 11.01 -28.26
N GLN A 130 15.45 12.32 -28.34
CA GLN A 130 15.93 13.28 -27.33
C GLN A 130 14.90 13.43 -26.20
N PRO A 131 15.35 13.71 -24.95
CA PRO A 131 14.45 14.01 -23.85
C PRO A 131 13.64 15.28 -24.13
N VAL A 132 12.34 15.22 -23.89
CA VAL A 132 11.42 16.35 -24.00
C VAL A 132 10.57 16.46 -22.73
N GLY A 133 10.14 17.67 -22.42
CA GLY A 133 9.09 17.94 -21.45
C GLY A 133 7.78 18.21 -22.16
N LEU A 134 6.66 17.84 -21.54
CA LEU A 134 5.32 18.07 -22.07
C LEU A 134 4.63 19.16 -21.25
N ARG A 135 4.75 20.41 -21.70
CA ARG A 135 4.17 21.57 -21.02
C ARG A 135 2.77 21.85 -21.56
N ASN A 136 1.83 22.15 -20.67
CA ASN A 136 0.51 22.64 -21.05
C ASN A 136 0.45 24.17 -20.89
N ASP A 137 -0.30 24.86 -21.74
CA ASP A 137 -0.43 26.33 -21.72
C ASP A 137 -1.60 26.78 -20.83
N VAL A 138 -2.63 25.94 -20.65
CA VAL A 138 -3.79 26.25 -19.78
C VAL A 138 -3.41 26.11 -18.31
N VAL A 139 -2.69 25.03 -17.98
CA VAL A 139 -1.99 24.88 -16.70
C VAL A 139 -0.50 25.01 -17.01
N PRO A 140 0.15 26.16 -16.73
CA PRO A 140 1.53 26.45 -17.15
C PRO A 140 2.55 25.60 -16.38
N ASP A 141 2.51 24.29 -16.59
CA ASP A 141 3.17 23.25 -15.82
C ASP A 141 3.47 22.04 -16.73
N GLU A 142 4.39 21.19 -16.28
CA GLU A 142 4.82 20.01 -17.03
C GLU A 142 4.08 18.75 -16.59
N LEU A 143 3.65 17.95 -17.57
CA LEU A 143 3.12 16.61 -17.36
C LEU A 143 4.30 15.65 -17.15
N PHE A 144 4.29 14.86 -16.08
CA PHE A 144 5.36 13.91 -15.79
C PHE A 144 4.82 12.64 -15.11
N TYR A 145 5.62 11.58 -15.09
CA TYR A 145 5.28 10.35 -14.37
C TYR A 145 5.41 10.53 -12.86
N ASP A 146 4.34 10.25 -12.12
CA ASP A 146 4.37 10.12 -10.66
C ASP A 146 3.22 9.18 -10.23
N PRO A 147 3.49 8.16 -9.40
CA PRO A 147 2.47 7.23 -8.92
C PRO A 147 1.19 7.92 -8.41
N ARG A 148 0.03 7.38 -8.84
CA ARG A 148 -1.29 7.78 -8.38
C ARG A 148 -2.08 6.55 -7.92
N ARG A 149 -3.01 6.77 -6.97
CA ARG A 149 -3.95 5.71 -6.52
C ARG A 149 -5.06 5.41 -7.52
N TYR A 150 -5.53 6.44 -8.24
CA TYR A 150 -6.61 6.33 -9.22
C TYR A 150 -6.18 6.99 -10.53
N GLY A 151 -6.60 6.41 -11.66
CA GLY A 151 -6.22 6.86 -12.99
C GLY A 151 -4.82 6.42 -13.41
N ILE A 152 -4.20 7.16 -14.33
CA ILE A 152 -2.84 6.86 -14.81
C ILE A 152 -1.84 7.50 -13.87
N ASN A 153 -0.64 6.93 -13.76
CA ASN A 153 0.50 7.47 -13.03
C ASN A 153 1.12 8.69 -13.74
N LEU A 154 0.32 9.75 -13.95
CA LEU A 154 0.77 11.02 -14.49
C LEU A 154 0.38 12.15 -13.54
N LYS A 155 1.27 13.09 -13.25
CA LYS A 155 0.93 14.32 -12.50
C LYS A 155 1.37 15.56 -13.26
N TRP A 156 0.82 16.69 -12.84
CA TRP A 156 1.41 17.99 -13.09
C TRP A 156 2.61 18.16 -12.15
N LEU A 157 3.72 18.71 -12.60
CA LEU A 157 4.95 18.79 -11.82
C LEU A 157 4.76 19.55 -10.51
N GLN A 158 3.92 20.59 -10.48
CA GLN A 158 3.57 21.28 -9.24
C GLN A 158 2.89 20.36 -8.20
N ASP A 159 2.35 19.22 -8.62
CA ASP A 159 1.74 18.18 -7.79
C ASP A 159 2.71 17.04 -7.45
N LYS A 160 3.99 17.16 -7.77
CA LYS A 160 5.01 16.16 -7.43
C LYS A 160 4.99 15.84 -5.94
N GLY A 161 4.96 14.54 -5.63
CA GLY A 161 4.93 14.05 -4.24
C GLY A 161 3.63 14.37 -3.49
N LYS A 162 2.74 15.20 -4.04
CA LYS A 162 1.38 15.31 -3.54
C LYS A 162 0.66 14.02 -3.93
N PHE A 163 0.18 13.28 -2.95
CA PHE A 163 -0.86 12.32 -3.22
C PHE A 163 -2.04 13.12 -3.79
N ASN A 164 -2.77 12.58 -4.77
CA ASN A 164 -4.08 13.14 -5.10
C ASN A 164 -5.04 12.78 -3.97
N SER A 165 -4.81 13.38 -2.82
CA SER A 165 -5.73 13.48 -1.72
C SER A 165 -6.78 14.51 -2.12
N ARG A 166 -7.71 14.11 -2.99
CA ARG A 166 -9.08 14.63 -2.98
C ARG A 166 -9.96 13.74 -3.86
N PRO A 167 -10.91 13.01 -3.27
CA PRO A 167 -12.29 13.37 -3.50
C PRO A 167 -12.52 14.70 -2.77
N TRP A 168 -12.77 15.79 -3.48
CA TRP A 168 -13.16 17.07 -2.86
C TRP A 168 -14.61 17.05 -2.34
N TYR A 169 -15.26 15.88 -2.43
CA TYR A 169 -16.25 15.41 -1.47
C TYR A 169 -15.67 14.21 -0.70
N ALA A 170 -15.00 14.48 0.40
CA ALA A 170 -15.20 13.66 1.58
C ALA A 170 -16.06 14.53 2.51
N PRO A 171 -17.39 14.56 2.30
CA PRO A 171 -18.26 15.13 3.31
C PRO A 171 -18.03 14.35 4.60
N ILE A 172 -18.56 14.89 5.68
CA ILE A 172 -18.81 14.24 6.97
C ILE A 172 -19.06 12.70 6.87
N THR A 173 -19.59 12.18 5.75
CA THR A 173 -19.71 10.75 5.39
C THR A 173 -18.45 9.88 5.48
N THR A 174 -17.20 10.38 5.38
CA THR A 174 -15.99 9.51 5.51
C THR A 174 -15.46 9.38 6.93
N ALA A 175 -15.56 10.43 7.75
CA ALA A 175 -15.39 10.29 9.20
C ALA A 175 -16.51 9.40 9.74
N ILE A 176 -17.74 9.62 9.29
CA ILE A 176 -18.88 8.72 9.52
C ILE A 176 -18.58 7.31 8.99
N GLY A 177 -17.94 7.14 7.83
CA GLY A 177 -17.62 5.82 7.29
C GLY A 177 -16.62 5.04 8.15
N GLY A 178 -15.62 5.73 8.71
CA GLY A 178 -14.73 5.17 9.74
C GLY A 178 -15.51 4.75 10.98
N VAL A 179 -16.30 5.68 11.54
CA VAL A 179 -17.14 5.42 12.73
C VAL A 179 -18.16 4.29 12.48
N ILE A 180 -18.81 4.23 11.33
CA ILE A 180 -19.75 3.16 10.95
C ILE A 180 -19.01 1.83 10.83
N SER A 181 -17.81 1.81 10.23
CA SER A 181 -17.00 0.59 10.14
C SER A 181 -16.59 0.09 11.52
N GLU A 182 -16.18 0.99 12.42
CA GLU A 182 -15.83 0.64 13.79
C GLU A 182 -17.04 0.16 14.59
N LEU A 183 -18.18 0.85 14.49
CA LEU A 183 -19.44 0.42 15.12
C LEU A 183 -19.90 -0.93 14.58
N ARG A 184 -19.78 -1.17 13.27
CA ARG A 184 -20.06 -2.47 12.65
C ARG A 184 -19.11 -3.55 13.17
N ASN A 185 -17.82 -3.25 13.31
CA ASN A 185 -16.82 -4.18 13.83
C ASN A 185 -17.09 -4.51 15.30
N LEU A 186 -17.43 -3.52 16.12
CA LEU A 186 -17.82 -3.69 17.52
C LEU A 186 -19.11 -4.51 17.66
N ALA A 187 -20.13 -4.20 16.86
CA ALA A 187 -21.40 -4.93 16.86
C ALA A 187 -21.20 -6.39 16.38
N SER A 188 -20.40 -6.58 15.33
CA SER A 188 -20.04 -7.91 14.84
C SER A 188 -19.27 -8.70 15.89
N GLU A 189 -18.33 -8.08 16.59
CA GLU A 189 -17.60 -8.71 17.70
C GLU A 189 -18.55 -9.12 18.83
N GLY A 190 -19.49 -8.24 19.22
CA GLY A 190 -20.53 -8.56 20.20
C GLY A 190 -21.39 -9.75 19.79
N LEU A 191 -21.85 -9.78 18.53
CA LEU A 191 -22.64 -10.88 17.98
C LEU A 191 -21.86 -12.19 17.97
N TRP A 192 -20.61 -12.17 17.49
CA TRP A 192 -19.75 -13.36 17.45
C TRP A 192 -19.43 -13.89 18.85
N ARG A 193 -19.28 -13.02 19.85
CA ARG A 193 -19.12 -13.45 21.25
C ARG A 193 -20.36 -14.14 21.81
N LEU A 194 -21.55 -13.66 21.46
CA LEU A 194 -22.79 -14.32 21.86
C LEU A 194 -22.89 -15.71 21.22
N ILE A 195 -22.66 -15.80 19.90
CA ILE A 195 -22.67 -17.07 19.15
C ILE A 195 -21.61 -18.04 19.70
N HIS A 196 -20.41 -17.55 20.04
CA HIS A 196 -19.32 -18.36 20.56
C HIS A 196 -19.30 -18.50 22.09
N SER A 197 -20.32 -18.04 22.81
CA SER A 197 -20.39 -18.17 24.27
C SER A 197 -20.30 -19.63 24.77
N PRO A 198 -20.82 -20.66 24.07
CA PRO A 198 -20.56 -22.04 24.46
C PRO A 198 -19.07 -22.42 24.37
N ASP A 199 -18.37 -22.01 23.29
CA ASP A 199 -16.93 -22.27 23.12
C ASP A 199 -16.09 -21.54 24.18
N PHE A 200 -16.54 -20.36 24.62
CA PHE A 200 -15.95 -19.65 25.75
C PHE A 200 -15.97 -20.52 27.00
N LEU A 201 -17.15 -21.01 27.40
CA LEU A 201 -17.32 -21.84 28.60
C LEU A 201 -16.53 -23.14 28.51
N LEU A 202 -16.59 -23.81 27.35
CA LEU A 202 -15.82 -25.02 27.07
C LEU A 202 -14.30 -24.76 27.21
N THR A 203 -13.81 -23.63 26.68
CA THR A 203 -12.39 -23.27 26.77
C THR A 203 -11.96 -23.04 28.23
N ILE A 204 -12.82 -22.43 29.06
CA ILE A 204 -12.53 -22.21 30.50
C ILE A 204 -12.35 -23.54 31.25
N ILE A 205 -13.18 -24.54 30.95
CA ILE A 205 -13.04 -25.88 31.54
C ILE A 205 -11.99 -26.76 30.84
N GLY A 206 -11.35 -26.25 29.78
CA GLY A 206 -10.22 -26.89 29.10
C GLY A 206 -10.55 -27.61 27.79
N ILE A 207 -11.81 -27.63 27.36
CA ILE A 207 -12.23 -28.20 26.08
C ILE A 207 -12.04 -27.17 24.97
N ARG A 208 -11.21 -27.47 23.98
CA ARG A 208 -10.85 -26.53 22.89
C ARG A 208 -10.99 -27.21 21.54
N PHE A 209 -12.00 -26.83 20.77
CA PHE A 209 -12.12 -27.28 19.38
C PHE A 209 -11.10 -26.59 18.46
N PRO A 210 -10.58 -27.27 17.42
CA PRO A 210 -9.67 -26.66 16.46
C PRO A 210 -10.30 -25.45 15.76
N LYS A 211 -9.58 -24.33 15.75
CA LYS A 211 -9.94 -23.11 15.05
C LYS A 211 -8.78 -22.65 14.18
N GLN A 212 -9.03 -21.66 13.32
CA GLN A 212 -8.03 -21.03 12.48
C GLN A 212 -8.20 -19.50 12.46
N VAL A 213 -7.10 -18.80 12.21
CA VAL A 213 -7.06 -17.36 11.95
C VAL A 213 -6.24 -17.09 10.70
N ARG A 214 -6.73 -16.19 9.85
CA ARG A 214 -5.99 -15.71 8.68
C ARG A 214 -5.21 -14.46 9.05
N VAL A 215 -3.92 -14.44 8.71
CA VAL A 215 -3.01 -13.32 8.99
C VAL A 215 -2.27 -12.93 7.72
N HIS A 216 -2.24 -11.63 7.44
CA HIS A 216 -1.52 -11.07 6.29
C HIS A 216 -0.39 -10.16 6.75
N PHE A 217 0.87 -10.47 6.44
CA PHE A 217 1.98 -9.54 6.68
C PHE A 217 2.13 -8.59 5.49
N MET A 218 1.90 -7.29 5.71
CA MET A 218 1.96 -6.24 4.70
C MET A 218 3.16 -5.33 4.97
N ILE A 219 4.20 -5.41 4.15
CA ILE A 219 5.41 -4.60 4.29
C ILE A 219 5.27 -3.32 3.47
N LEU A 220 5.36 -2.17 4.14
CA LEU A 220 5.29 -0.88 3.46
C LEU A 220 6.62 -0.54 2.76
N ARG A 221 6.54 0.31 1.74
CA ARG A 221 7.71 0.98 1.16
C ARG A 221 7.83 2.38 1.74
N ASP A 222 9.04 2.84 2.00
CA ASP A 222 9.31 4.20 2.41
C ASP A 222 9.01 5.20 1.28
N THR A 223 9.23 6.50 1.54
CA THR A 223 8.99 7.57 0.55
C THR A 223 9.91 7.51 -0.67
N SER A 224 11.00 6.75 -0.62
CA SER A 224 11.89 6.49 -1.76
C SER A 224 11.49 5.24 -2.56
N GLY A 225 10.48 4.50 -2.09
CA GLY A 225 10.03 3.25 -2.71
C GLY A 225 10.80 2.01 -2.26
N LYS A 226 11.72 2.13 -1.30
CA LYS A 226 12.43 0.99 -0.72
C LYS A 226 11.56 0.33 0.37
N PRO A 227 11.49 -1.02 0.48
CA PRO A 227 10.77 -1.67 1.58
C PRO A 227 11.33 -1.22 2.93
N VAL A 228 10.46 -0.89 3.90
CA VAL A 228 10.90 -0.49 5.25
C VAL A 228 11.55 -1.64 6.03
N PHE A 229 11.32 -2.87 5.58
CA PHE A 229 11.80 -4.11 6.14
C PHE A 229 11.94 -5.12 4.99
N LEU A 230 12.89 -6.06 5.05
CA LEU A 230 13.16 -7.01 3.94
C LEU A 230 13.51 -6.34 2.60
N ASP A 231 14.31 -5.27 2.64
CA ASP A 231 14.90 -4.76 1.40
C ASP A 231 15.93 -5.77 0.87
N GLN A 232 15.65 -6.40 -0.27
CA GLN A 232 16.51 -7.41 -0.89
C GLN A 232 17.91 -6.89 -1.26
N ASN A 233 18.04 -5.57 -1.41
CA ASN A 233 19.32 -4.92 -1.69
C ASN A 233 20.06 -4.50 -0.41
N SER A 234 19.47 -4.71 0.77
CA SER A 234 20.08 -4.39 2.04
C SER A 234 20.99 -5.52 2.51
N PRO A 235 22.19 -5.22 3.06
CA PRO A 235 23.03 -6.24 3.70
C PRO A 235 22.31 -6.91 4.89
N ALA A 236 21.31 -6.26 5.47
CA ALA A 236 20.50 -6.79 6.57
C ALA A 236 19.36 -7.73 6.13
N PHE A 237 19.16 -7.98 4.83
CA PHE A 237 18.02 -8.77 4.34
C PHE A 237 17.92 -10.16 5.00
N GLY A 238 19.05 -10.84 5.18
CA GLY A 238 19.09 -12.16 5.84
C GLY A 238 18.60 -12.09 7.28
N ASP A 239 19.04 -11.08 8.02
CA ASP A 239 18.67 -10.87 9.42
C ASP A 239 17.20 -10.44 9.55
N ASP A 240 16.73 -9.52 8.71
CA ASP A 240 15.32 -9.10 8.68
C ASP A 240 14.40 -10.30 8.39
N LYS A 241 14.81 -11.17 7.45
CA LYS A 241 14.05 -12.37 7.10
C LYS A 241 14.00 -13.36 8.25
N ASP A 242 15.14 -13.65 8.89
CA ASP A 242 15.19 -14.51 10.06
C ASP A 242 14.34 -13.97 11.21
N GLN A 243 14.34 -12.65 11.44
CA GLN A 243 13.50 -12.01 12.44
C GLN A 243 12.00 -12.16 12.14
N LEU A 244 11.58 -11.97 10.88
CA LEU A 244 10.18 -12.20 10.49
C LEU A 244 9.79 -13.66 10.66
N ASP A 245 10.63 -14.59 10.22
CA ASP A 245 10.37 -16.03 10.31
C ASP A 245 10.24 -16.47 11.78
N LYS A 246 11.11 -15.95 12.67
CA LYS A 246 11.01 -16.13 14.13
C LYS A 246 9.72 -15.53 14.70
N ALA A 247 9.26 -14.38 14.22
CA ALA A 247 8.03 -13.75 14.69
C ALA A 247 6.79 -14.56 14.29
N ILE A 248 6.77 -15.06 13.05
CA ILE A 248 5.74 -15.97 12.54
C ILE A 248 5.74 -17.28 13.34
N ALA A 249 6.91 -17.84 13.64
CA ALA A 249 7.04 -19.05 14.45
C ALA A 249 6.51 -18.83 15.89
N ALA A 250 6.87 -17.71 16.53
CA ALA A 250 6.38 -17.34 17.86
C ALA A 250 4.85 -17.17 17.87
N MET A 251 4.29 -16.54 16.83
CA MET A 251 2.85 -16.39 16.65
C MET A 251 2.15 -17.75 16.51
N ARG A 252 2.63 -18.62 15.61
CA ARG A 252 2.10 -19.97 15.41
C ARG A 252 2.13 -20.77 16.72
N ARG A 253 3.24 -20.72 17.45
CA ARG A 253 3.36 -21.38 18.75
C ARG A 253 2.30 -20.89 19.74
N CYS A 254 2.17 -19.59 19.91
CA CYS A 254 1.20 -18.99 20.82
C CYS A 254 -0.25 -19.38 20.47
N LEU A 255 -0.61 -19.33 19.18
CA LEU A 255 -1.95 -19.69 18.73
C LEU A 255 -2.21 -21.21 18.86
N ASN A 256 -1.21 -22.05 18.58
CA ASN A 256 -1.30 -23.50 18.76
C ASN A 256 -1.52 -23.88 20.24
N GLU A 257 -0.96 -23.15 21.20
CA GLU A 257 -1.21 -23.39 22.63
C GLU A 257 -2.69 -23.28 23.01
N VAL A 258 -3.48 -22.55 22.22
CA VAL A 258 -4.94 -22.41 22.39
C VAL A 258 -5.76 -23.14 21.33
N ASN A 259 -5.14 -24.09 20.62
CA ASN A 259 -5.75 -24.87 19.53
C ASN A 259 -6.34 -23.99 18.41
N VAL A 260 -5.59 -22.96 18.02
CA VAL A 260 -5.86 -22.08 16.89
C VAL A 260 -4.71 -22.16 15.90
N GLU A 261 -4.99 -22.52 14.65
CA GLU A 261 -4.02 -22.55 13.57
C GLU A 261 -3.89 -21.18 12.89
N ALA A 262 -2.66 -20.72 12.67
CA ALA A 262 -2.41 -19.49 11.92
C ALA A 262 -2.19 -19.79 10.44
N ILE A 263 -3.14 -19.39 9.60
CA ILE A 263 -3.02 -19.42 8.14
C ILE A 263 -2.39 -18.10 7.70
N ILE A 264 -1.15 -18.17 7.19
CA ILE A 264 -0.46 -17.00 6.66
C ILE A 264 -0.77 -16.93 5.17
N GLU A 265 -1.61 -15.98 4.77
CA GLU A 265 -2.15 -15.93 3.41
C GLU A 265 -1.23 -15.13 2.48
N GLU A 266 -0.44 -15.89 1.70
CA GLU A 266 0.01 -15.68 0.30
C GLU A 266 1.17 -16.67 0.05
N ASP A 267 0.78 -17.85 -0.44
CA ASP A 267 1.36 -19.21 -0.32
C ASP A 267 2.81 -19.48 -0.81
N LYS A 268 3.63 -18.44 -1.03
CA LYS A 268 5.06 -18.60 -1.34
C LYS A 268 6.00 -17.75 -0.50
N ASN A 269 5.56 -16.56 -0.07
CA ASN A 269 6.47 -15.59 0.55
C ASN A 269 6.14 -15.24 2.01
N LEU A 270 5.06 -15.77 2.61
CA LEU A 270 4.62 -15.44 3.99
C LEU A 270 4.29 -13.95 4.27
N TYR A 271 4.61 -13.05 3.34
CA TYR A 271 4.37 -11.62 3.39
C TYR A 271 4.12 -11.05 2.00
N ARG A 272 3.55 -9.85 1.95
CA ARG A 272 3.33 -9.03 0.77
C ARG A 272 4.00 -7.68 0.94
N ILE A 273 4.90 -7.32 0.02
CA ILE A 273 5.42 -5.95 -0.06
C ILE A 273 4.44 -5.13 -0.88
N LEU A 274 3.93 -4.03 -0.32
CA LEU A 274 3.03 -3.16 -1.07
C LEU A 274 3.78 -2.53 -2.26
N PRO A 275 3.14 -2.45 -3.44
CA PRO A 275 3.84 -2.07 -4.67
C PRO A 275 4.23 -0.59 -4.73
N PHE A 276 3.69 0.26 -3.85
CA PHE A 276 3.86 1.71 -3.91
C PHE A 276 4.46 2.28 -2.61
N PRO A 277 5.24 3.38 -2.70
CA PRO A 277 5.66 4.16 -1.55
C PRO A 277 4.47 4.51 -0.64
N ALA A 278 4.61 4.22 0.65
CA ALA A 278 3.63 4.64 1.63
C ALA A 278 3.86 6.12 2.00
N PRO A 279 2.79 6.88 2.29
CA PRO A 279 2.91 8.23 2.80
C PRO A 279 3.53 8.25 4.20
N ALA A 280 4.23 9.33 4.55
CA ALA A 280 4.88 9.47 5.87
C ALA A 280 3.93 9.22 7.06
N TYR A 281 2.67 9.65 6.99
CA TYR A 281 1.69 9.43 8.06
C TYR A 281 1.28 7.96 8.25
N ALA A 282 1.55 7.08 7.28
CA ALA A 282 1.35 5.63 7.41
C ALA A 282 2.65 4.90 7.76
N LEU A 283 3.80 5.54 7.54
CA LEU A 283 5.12 5.03 7.93
C LEU A 283 5.42 5.29 9.41
N ASP A 284 4.98 6.43 9.94
CA ASP A 284 5.24 6.86 11.32
C ASP A 284 3.92 6.90 12.11
N VAL A 285 3.57 5.77 12.71
CA VAL A 285 2.26 5.57 13.34
C VAL A 285 2.25 6.13 14.76
N LYS A 286 1.33 7.06 15.04
CA LYS A 286 1.15 7.64 16.38
C LYS A 286 0.20 6.80 17.22
N CYS A 287 0.73 6.01 18.14
CA CYS A 287 -0.04 5.05 18.96
C CYS A 287 -0.37 5.54 20.39
N LYS A 288 -0.40 6.84 20.64
CA LYS A 288 -0.76 7.39 21.97
C LYS A 288 -2.27 7.25 22.22
N GLY A 289 -2.79 7.75 23.36
CA GLY A 289 -4.20 7.65 23.73
C GLY A 289 -5.22 8.20 22.70
N GLY A 290 -4.74 8.84 21.63
CA GLY A 290 -5.52 9.24 20.45
C GLY A 290 -5.41 8.31 19.23
N ALA A 291 -4.93 7.06 19.38
CA ALA A 291 -4.79 6.12 18.26
C ALA A 291 -6.13 5.92 17.50
N TRP A 292 -7.24 5.91 18.24
CA TRP A 292 -8.59 5.91 17.66
C TRP A 292 -8.86 7.14 16.77
N GLY A 293 -8.44 8.33 17.21
CA GLY A 293 -8.56 9.55 16.41
C GLY A 293 -7.69 9.54 15.16
N GLU A 294 -6.53 8.87 15.17
CA GLU A 294 -5.68 8.68 14.00
C GLU A 294 -6.28 7.66 13.01
N ASP A 295 -7.05 6.68 13.50
CA ASP A 295 -7.75 5.72 12.65
C ASP A 295 -8.86 6.36 11.79
N LEU A 296 -9.52 7.37 12.35
CA LEU A 296 -10.53 8.16 11.64
C LEU A 296 -9.91 9.13 10.61
N LYS A 297 -8.59 9.34 10.65
CA LYS A 297 -7.85 10.21 9.72
C LYS A 297 -7.33 9.45 8.50
N LEU A 298 -6.37 10.07 7.80
CA LEU A 298 -5.73 9.54 6.60
C LEU A 298 -4.97 8.23 6.89
N THR A 299 -4.38 8.09 8.08
CA THR A 299 -3.63 6.90 8.49
C THR A 299 -4.51 5.65 8.52
N GLY A 300 -5.61 5.65 9.27
CA GLY A 300 -6.50 4.49 9.29
C GLY A 300 -7.17 4.22 7.94
N ARG A 301 -7.50 5.27 7.18
CA ARG A 301 -8.00 5.11 5.80
C ARG A 301 -6.99 4.39 4.90
N TYR A 302 -5.70 4.69 5.05
CA TYR A 302 -4.65 4.02 4.30
C TYR A 302 -4.60 2.53 4.65
N PHE A 303 -4.58 2.17 5.93
CA PHE A 303 -4.53 0.78 6.35
C PHE A 303 -5.80 -0.01 5.97
N ARG A 304 -6.99 0.55 6.19
CA ARG A 304 -8.26 -0.07 5.76
C ARG A 304 -8.34 -0.29 4.25
N GLY A 305 -7.69 0.56 3.45
CA GLY A 305 -7.66 0.43 2.00
C GLY A 305 -6.64 -0.57 1.46
N ASN A 306 -5.66 -0.98 2.26
CA ASN A 306 -4.58 -1.89 1.85
C ASN A 306 -4.58 -3.22 2.60
N ARG A 307 -5.54 -3.45 3.51
CA ARG A 307 -5.65 -4.70 4.28
C ARG A 307 -6.11 -5.86 3.39
N GLY A 308 -5.84 -7.08 3.84
CA GLY A 308 -6.44 -8.28 3.27
C GLY A 308 -7.97 -8.28 3.37
N VAL A 309 -8.62 -9.02 2.47
CA VAL A 309 -10.09 -9.11 2.41
C VAL A 309 -10.67 -9.79 3.65
N SER A 310 -9.91 -10.70 4.26
CA SER A 310 -10.31 -11.48 5.43
C SER A 310 -9.21 -11.48 6.51
N GLY A 311 -9.53 -11.89 7.73
CA GLY A 311 -8.54 -12.03 8.79
C GLY A 311 -7.97 -10.72 9.33
N ILE A 312 -6.73 -10.76 9.82
CA ILE A 312 -6.03 -9.62 10.42
C ILE A 312 -4.79 -9.29 9.58
N SER A 313 -4.66 -8.02 9.19
CA SER A 313 -3.45 -7.53 8.50
C SER A 313 -2.43 -6.96 9.48
N VAL A 314 -1.19 -7.44 9.43
CA VAL A 314 -0.03 -6.91 10.17
C VAL A 314 0.74 -6.00 9.23
N PHE A 315 0.59 -4.69 9.39
CA PHE A 315 1.36 -3.71 8.63
C PHE A 315 2.73 -3.49 9.28
N VAL A 316 3.79 -3.79 8.55
CA VAL A 316 5.15 -3.44 8.93
C VAL A 316 5.42 -2.01 8.45
N VAL A 317 5.48 -1.10 9.42
CA VAL A 317 5.67 0.34 9.21
C VAL A 317 7.10 0.73 9.59
N ARG A 318 7.54 1.95 9.26
CA ARG A 318 8.90 2.38 9.62
C ARG A 318 9.06 2.48 11.14
N GLU A 319 8.14 3.20 11.80
CA GLU A 319 8.16 3.41 13.24
C GLU A 319 6.74 3.45 13.80
N VAL A 320 6.59 2.93 15.03
CA VAL A 320 5.42 3.21 15.86
C VAL A 320 5.88 4.10 17.02
N GLU A 321 5.40 5.34 17.09
CA GLU A 321 5.93 6.37 17.98
C GLU A 321 5.94 5.90 19.46
N GLY A 322 7.15 5.69 19.99
CA GLY A 322 7.38 5.28 21.39
C GLY A 322 6.98 3.84 21.72
N LYS A 323 6.70 2.98 20.74
CA LYS A 323 6.29 1.57 20.95
C LYS A 323 6.86 0.65 19.86
N SER A 324 6.83 -0.66 20.08
CA SER A 324 7.17 -1.67 19.06
C SER A 324 5.99 -1.99 18.12
N GLY A 325 4.77 -1.72 18.57
CA GLY A 325 3.54 -2.06 17.87
C GLY A 325 2.34 -1.23 18.35
N CYS A 326 1.27 -1.27 17.55
CA CYS A 326 -0.01 -0.65 17.86
C CYS A 326 -1.16 -1.51 17.38
N SER A 327 -2.19 -1.58 18.22
CA SER A 327 -3.48 -2.14 17.90
C SER A 327 -4.58 -1.19 18.35
N LEU A 328 -5.61 -1.04 17.52
CA LEU A 328 -6.82 -0.27 17.84
C LEU A 328 -7.87 -1.12 18.57
N GLY A 329 -7.48 -2.32 19.01
CA GLY A 329 -8.38 -3.26 19.64
C GLY A 329 -9.34 -3.91 18.65
N PRO A 330 -10.53 -4.36 19.09
CA PRO A 330 -11.48 -5.09 18.24
C PRO A 330 -12.09 -4.26 17.10
N LEU A 331 -11.86 -2.94 17.11
CA LEU A 331 -12.41 -2.00 16.13
C LEU A 331 -11.72 -2.08 14.76
N ALA A 332 -10.49 -2.59 14.69
CA ALA A 332 -9.73 -2.71 13.46
C ALA A 332 -9.41 -4.16 13.09
N ASP A 333 -9.37 -4.44 11.79
CA ASP A 333 -8.92 -5.72 11.22
C ASP A 333 -7.44 -5.68 10.84
N TYR A 334 -6.69 -4.82 11.50
CA TYR A 334 -5.26 -4.69 11.26
C TYR A 334 -4.53 -4.20 12.52
N VAL A 335 -3.23 -4.44 12.53
CA VAL A 335 -2.28 -3.96 13.52
C VAL A 335 -1.07 -3.38 12.81
N THR A 336 -0.32 -2.52 13.49
CA THR A 336 0.92 -1.95 12.95
C THR A 336 2.09 -2.36 13.82
N VAL A 337 3.20 -2.74 13.20
CA VAL A 337 4.43 -3.19 13.86
C VAL A 337 5.59 -2.39 13.28
N GLY A 338 6.40 -1.77 14.13
CA GLY A 338 7.57 -0.98 13.69
C GLY A 338 8.66 -1.91 13.15
N ALA A 339 9.26 -1.57 12.01
CA ALA A 339 10.39 -2.30 11.45
C ALA A 339 11.62 -2.22 12.38
N ASP A 340 11.77 -1.10 13.09
CA ASP A 340 12.87 -0.84 14.01
C ASP A 340 12.83 -1.73 15.26
N LYS A 341 11.68 -1.82 15.95
CA LYS A 341 11.56 -2.43 17.29
C LYS A 341 10.54 -3.55 17.38
N GLY A 342 9.75 -3.73 16.34
CA GLY A 342 8.64 -4.69 16.31
C GLY A 342 9.11 -6.13 16.25
N PHE A 343 10.22 -6.35 15.56
CA PHE A 343 10.84 -7.67 15.38
C PHE A 343 12.11 -7.85 16.22
N GLU A 344 12.55 -6.80 16.91
CA GLU A 344 13.63 -6.90 17.87
C GLU A 344 13.28 -7.86 19.02
N ASN A 345 14.31 -8.53 19.49
CA ASN A 345 14.18 -9.47 20.59
C ASN A 345 13.82 -8.75 21.88
N SER A 346 12.66 -9.10 22.40
CA SER A 346 12.12 -8.52 23.61
C SER A 346 12.84 -8.97 24.91
N THR A 347 13.96 -9.69 24.84
CA THR A 347 14.59 -10.37 25.99
C THR A 347 15.83 -9.67 26.52
N SER A 348 15.66 -8.86 27.56
CA SER A 348 16.71 -8.60 28.55
C SER A 348 16.39 -9.38 29.83
N GLY A 349 16.86 -10.63 29.93
CA GLY A 349 16.76 -11.41 31.18
C GLY A 349 17.18 -12.90 31.08
N PRO A 350 18.03 -13.42 31.98
CA PRO A 350 18.35 -14.86 32.12
C PRO A 350 17.30 -15.63 32.99
N PRO A 351 17.19 -16.99 32.95
CA PRO A 351 17.83 -17.99 32.11
C PRO A 351 16.82 -18.91 31.37
N TYR A 352 15.73 -18.36 30.80
CA TYR A 352 14.96 -19.11 29.78
C TYR A 352 15.52 -18.81 28.38
N ALA A 353 16.86 -18.77 28.30
CA ALA A 353 17.67 -18.02 27.34
C ALA A 353 17.69 -18.57 25.91
N ASP A 354 16.99 -19.67 25.61
CA ASP A 354 17.23 -20.38 24.35
C ASP A 354 16.26 -20.02 23.22
N GLU A 355 15.20 -19.24 23.48
CA GLU A 355 14.32 -18.79 22.41
C GLU A 355 14.05 -17.29 22.51
N GLN A 356 14.87 -16.54 21.78
CA GLN A 356 14.52 -15.24 21.24
C GLN A 356 13.16 -15.31 20.53
N ARG A 357 12.19 -14.50 20.96
CA ARG A 357 10.84 -14.51 20.39
C ARG A 357 10.37 -13.08 20.11
N PRO A 358 10.32 -12.65 18.83
CA PRO A 358 9.63 -11.44 18.45
C PRO A 358 8.12 -11.65 18.60
N THR A 359 7.62 -11.36 19.80
CA THR A 359 6.21 -11.58 20.18
C THR A 359 5.31 -10.39 19.85
N THR A 360 5.86 -9.27 19.38
CA THR A 360 5.07 -8.06 19.12
C THR A 360 3.92 -8.30 18.15
N PRO A 361 4.10 -8.95 16.98
CA PRO A 361 2.97 -9.16 16.05
C PRO A 361 1.81 -9.91 16.69
N VAL A 362 2.09 -11.01 17.40
CA VAL A 362 1.05 -11.80 18.06
C VAL A 362 0.45 -11.09 19.28
N HIS A 363 1.22 -10.25 19.98
CA HIS A 363 0.71 -9.39 21.06
C HIS A 363 -0.31 -8.38 20.54
N GLU A 364 0.00 -7.68 19.44
CA GLU A 364 -0.92 -6.71 18.84
C GLU A 364 -2.17 -7.40 18.25
N ILE A 365 -2.02 -8.60 17.67
CA ILE A 365 -3.16 -9.45 17.26
C ILE A 365 -4.02 -9.82 18.48
N GLY A 366 -3.41 -10.11 19.61
CA GLY A 366 -4.10 -10.32 20.88
C GLY A 366 -4.98 -9.13 21.25
N HIS A 367 -4.44 -7.91 21.16
CA HIS A 367 -5.23 -6.69 21.36
C HIS A 367 -6.36 -6.54 20.33
N ALA A 368 -6.11 -6.86 19.05
CA ALA A 368 -7.15 -6.85 18.02
C ALA A 368 -8.28 -7.85 18.32
N CYS A 369 -7.98 -8.91 19.10
CA CYS A 369 -8.95 -9.88 19.62
C CYS A 369 -9.44 -9.55 21.04
N MET A 370 -9.36 -8.28 21.45
CA MET A 370 -9.84 -7.76 22.73
C MET A 370 -9.07 -8.25 23.98
N LEU A 371 -7.89 -8.83 23.82
CA LEU A 371 -7.06 -9.15 24.98
C LEU A 371 -6.51 -7.87 25.61
N GLN A 372 -6.66 -7.76 26.92
CA GLN A 372 -6.10 -6.67 27.71
C GLN A 372 -4.79 -7.09 28.37
N HIS A 373 -3.97 -6.10 28.71
CA HIS A 373 -2.79 -6.36 29.53
C HIS A 373 -3.19 -6.91 30.89
N ARG A 374 -2.50 -7.95 31.33
CA ARG A 374 -2.60 -8.40 32.72
C ARG A 374 -1.77 -7.47 33.59
N ARG A 375 -2.39 -6.88 34.61
CA ARG A 375 -1.68 -6.11 35.63
C ARG A 375 -1.03 -7.08 36.62
N VAL A 376 0.27 -6.89 36.84
CA VAL A 376 1.01 -7.57 37.90
C VAL A 376 0.71 -6.86 39.20
N THR A 377 -0.07 -7.46 40.07
CA THR A 377 -0.34 -6.91 41.42
C THR A 377 0.22 -7.79 42.53
N SER A 378 0.72 -8.98 42.20
CA SER A 378 1.11 -9.98 43.19
C SER A 378 2.60 -9.92 43.55
N SER A 379 2.87 -10.06 44.84
CA SER A 379 4.21 -10.27 45.37
C SER A 379 4.66 -11.73 45.29
N ASP A 380 3.75 -12.67 45.03
CA ASP A 380 4.04 -14.10 44.93
C ASP A 380 4.97 -14.39 43.75
N GLN A 381 6.06 -15.09 44.02
CA GLN A 381 7.06 -15.47 43.04
C GLN A 381 6.47 -16.39 41.96
N GLU A 382 5.57 -17.30 42.33
CA GLU A 382 4.97 -18.23 41.36
C GLU A 382 4.08 -17.47 40.37
N GLU A 383 3.30 -16.49 40.85
CA GLU A 383 2.48 -15.65 39.99
C GLU A 383 3.35 -14.79 39.06
N ARG A 384 4.45 -14.22 39.56
CA ARG A 384 5.43 -13.50 38.73
C ARG A 384 5.99 -14.39 37.62
N ASP A 385 6.28 -15.64 37.92
CA ASP A 385 6.81 -16.59 36.93
C ASP A 385 5.76 -16.99 35.89
N ARG A 386 4.49 -17.14 36.29
CA ARG A 386 3.37 -17.32 35.33
C ARG A 386 3.18 -16.08 34.45
N GLU A 387 3.31 -14.89 35.01
CA GLU A 387 3.15 -13.63 34.27
C GLU A 387 4.31 -13.34 33.32
N ARG A 388 5.55 -13.72 33.68
CA ARG A 388 6.71 -13.66 32.78
C ARG A 388 6.49 -14.48 31.51
N LYS A 389 5.72 -15.57 31.60
CA LYS A 389 5.34 -16.42 30.46
C LYS A 389 4.14 -15.90 29.67
N ASN A 390 3.40 -14.92 30.20
CA ASN A 390 2.18 -14.43 29.57
C ASN A 390 2.46 -13.54 28.36
N LEU A 391 1.74 -13.75 27.26
CA LEU A 391 1.83 -12.93 26.05
C LEU A 391 1.38 -11.49 26.31
N MET A 392 0.31 -11.30 27.08
CA MET A 392 -0.32 -9.98 27.30
C MET A 392 0.27 -9.26 28.52
N LYS A 393 1.52 -9.55 28.86
CA LYS A 393 2.27 -8.74 29.83
C LYS A 393 2.56 -7.37 29.20
N ALA A 394 2.29 -6.30 29.96
CA ALA A 394 2.42 -4.92 29.46
C ALA A 394 3.86 -4.54 29.07
N ARG A 395 4.87 -5.15 29.72
CA ARG A 395 6.29 -4.87 29.51
C ARG A 395 7.00 -6.06 28.89
N THR A 396 7.98 -5.76 28.05
CA THR A 396 8.98 -6.67 27.53
C THR A 396 9.92 -7.14 28.66
N PRO A 397 10.47 -8.38 28.63
CA PRO A 397 10.06 -9.53 27.82
C PRO A 397 8.64 -10.03 28.08
N ARG A 398 7.97 -10.44 26.99
CA ARG A 398 6.69 -11.15 26.98
C ARG A 398 6.94 -12.63 26.67
N GLY A 399 6.11 -13.51 27.23
CA GLY A 399 6.12 -14.92 26.83
C GLY A 399 5.16 -15.20 25.68
N VAL A 400 4.79 -16.47 25.52
CA VAL A 400 3.88 -16.93 24.44
C VAL A 400 2.61 -17.58 24.98
N THR A 401 2.45 -17.63 26.30
CA THR A 401 1.32 -18.33 26.91
C THR A 401 0.16 -17.38 27.18
N LEU A 402 -1.05 -17.92 27.15
CA LEU A 402 -2.26 -17.21 27.55
C LEU A 402 -2.87 -17.89 28.77
N SER A 403 -3.40 -17.10 29.70
CA SER A 403 -4.25 -17.64 30.76
C SER A 403 -5.51 -18.28 30.16
N ARG A 404 -6.19 -19.16 30.90
CA ARG A 404 -7.44 -19.80 30.43
C ARG A 404 -8.49 -18.79 29.98
N VAL A 405 -8.63 -17.69 30.73
CA VAL A 405 -9.57 -16.61 30.41
C VAL A 405 -9.15 -15.89 29.13
N GLN A 406 -7.87 -15.54 28.98
CA GLN A 406 -7.38 -14.92 27.74
C GLN A 406 -7.53 -15.85 26.53
N ALA A 407 -7.25 -17.14 26.68
CA ALA A 407 -7.47 -18.14 25.64
C ALA A 407 -8.94 -18.19 25.21
N ALA A 408 -9.88 -18.17 26.17
CA ALA A 408 -11.31 -18.15 25.89
C ALA A 408 -11.72 -16.87 25.15
N ILE A 409 -11.27 -15.69 25.61
CA ILE A 409 -11.54 -14.40 24.95
C ILE A 409 -11.02 -14.42 23.52
N LEU A 410 -9.77 -14.82 23.31
CA LEU A 410 -9.13 -14.89 22.00
C LEU A 410 -9.92 -15.79 21.05
N ARG A 411 -10.25 -17.01 21.48
CA ARG A 411 -10.97 -18.01 20.66
C ARG A 411 -12.38 -17.59 20.27
N THR A 412 -13.00 -16.69 21.03
CA THR A 412 -14.33 -16.14 20.70
C THR A 412 -14.31 -14.90 19.80
N SER A 413 -13.13 -14.35 19.49
CA SER A 413 -12.99 -13.22 18.55
C SER A 413 -13.61 -13.54 17.18
N ARG A 414 -14.17 -12.52 16.53
CA ARG A 414 -14.68 -12.62 15.13
C ARG A 414 -13.63 -13.04 14.11
N HIS A 415 -12.35 -12.90 14.44
CA HIS A 415 -11.24 -13.32 13.57
C HIS A 415 -10.97 -14.83 13.63
N MET A 416 -11.52 -15.53 14.62
CA MET A 416 -11.32 -16.97 14.83
C MET A 416 -12.46 -17.76 14.20
N ARG A 417 -12.13 -18.60 13.21
CA ARG A 417 -13.10 -19.45 12.51
C ARG A 417 -12.90 -20.92 12.89
N TYR A 418 -13.98 -21.70 12.92
CA TYR A 418 -13.85 -23.15 13.05
C TYR A 418 -13.18 -23.75 11.83
N ARG A 419 -12.30 -24.72 12.06
CA ARG A 419 -11.71 -25.52 10.99
C ARG A 419 -12.70 -26.62 10.63
N PHE A 420 -13.50 -26.40 9.60
CA PHE A 420 -14.27 -27.48 9.00
C PHE A 420 -13.34 -28.29 8.10
N GLY A 421 -13.43 -29.62 8.16
CA GLY A 421 -12.60 -30.53 7.37
C GLY A 421 -12.53 -30.10 5.91
N THR A 422 -11.36 -30.28 5.29
CA THR A 422 -10.87 -29.71 4.02
C THR A 422 -11.65 -30.09 2.75
N GLY A 423 -12.97 -30.28 2.82
CA GLY A 423 -13.81 -30.76 1.71
C GLY A 423 -14.83 -29.77 1.15
N GLY A 424 -14.99 -28.57 1.69
CA GLY A 424 -16.02 -27.64 1.21
C GLY A 424 -15.59 -26.19 1.38
N THR A 425 -15.36 -25.50 0.27
CA THR A 425 -15.29 -24.05 0.22
C THR A 425 -16.64 -23.51 0.71
N ILE A 426 -16.70 -23.05 1.96
CA ILE A 426 -17.84 -22.25 2.41
C ILE A 426 -17.70 -20.92 1.67
N VAL A 427 -18.71 -20.61 0.85
CA VAL A 427 -18.88 -19.30 0.21
C VAL A 427 -19.15 -18.31 1.35
N ASP A 428 -18.22 -17.36 1.55
CA ASP A 428 -18.32 -16.26 2.52
C ASP A 428 -19.43 -15.27 2.16
#